data_AF-A0A3M1LMC8-F1
#
_entry.id   AF-A0A3M1LMC8-F1
#
_cell.length_a   1.000
_cell.length_b   1.000
_cell.length_c   1.000
_cell.angle_alpha   90.00
_cell.angle_beta   90.00
_cell.angle_gamma   90.00
#
_symmetry.space_group_name_H-M   'P 1'
#
loop_
_entity.id
_entity.type
_entity.pdbx_description
1 polymer ?
#
loop_
_entity_poly.entity_id
_entity_poly.type
_entity_poly.pdbx_seq_one_letter_code
_entity_poly.pdbx_strand_id
1 'polypeptide(L)'
;MDAVLAHEIGHIFRALDQYAAAGIACDVSSGYLNVETQNSQAGQCAMDLPSIMRGGIFPFLSGAIDPYARGQIGWWDTDEDGILDPVDTTPELVLQSVEEGEGRLSLRGWARDLPYPSPTLSDVTINTIAAVEYHLDGNAEWAPAEPADGAFDTISETFRLTLTPLPVGLHVLSLRAVNRVGNASPVITYTFFAPDPVDGYLNTQVNPTLSSLQTEGPITIRGLSTAAFGDPMPQGPTVAEVRYQVDGGDWQPAAPQDGAFDEVIEPFVISLNLEPGSHVIEVRTVNSDGVVEVNGYTQTVTVRQQFQVFLPLVASP
;
A
#
# COMPACT_ATOMS: atom_id res chain seq x y z
N MET A 1 9.11 -49.31 -15.99
CA MET A 1 9.99 -48.21 -16.43
C MET A 1 9.63 -46.95 -15.66
N ASP A 2 8.34 -46.66 -15.52
CA ASP A 2 7.80 -45.45 -14.88
C ASP A 2 8.28 -45.23 -13.43
N ALA A 3 8.33 -46.29 -12.61
CA ALA A 3 8.84 -46.19 -11.23
C ALA A 3 10.31 -45.76 -11.15
N VAL A 4 11.15 -46.25 -12.07
CA VAL A 4 12.55 -45.83 -12.18
C VAL A 4 12.62 -44.40 -12.67
N LEU A 5 11.83 -44.03 -13.69
CA LEU A 5 11.81 -42.66 -14.19
C LEU A 5 11.41 -41.65 -13.09
N ALA A 6 10.39 -41.95 -12.29
CA ALA A 6 9.98 -41.08 -11.18
C ALA A 6 11.09 -40.91 -10.14
N HIS A 7 11.84 -41.97 -9.86
CA HIS A 7 13.01 -41.94 -8.97
C HIS A 7 14.12 -41.06 -9.54
N GLU A 8 14.50 -41.27 -10.81
CA GLU A 8 15.56 -40.49 -11.47
C GLU A 8 15.18 -39.00 -11.61
N ILE A 9 13.90 -38.67 -11.77
CA ILE A 9 13.42 -37.28 -11.77
C ILE A 9 13.71 -36.60 -10.42
N GLY A 10 13.63 -37.32 -9.30
CA GLY A 10 14.00 -36.79 -7.99
C GLY A 10 15.44 -36.25 -7.97
N HIS A 11 16.36 -36.92 -8.65
CA HIS A 11 17.76 -36.49 -8.74
C HIS A 11 17.99 -35.23 -9.58
N ILE A 12 17.06 -34.85 -10.48
CA ILE A 12 17.11 -33.54 -11.16
C ILE A 12 17.08 -32.42 -10.12
N PHE A 13 16.30 -32.61 -9.06
CA PHE A 13 16.21 -31.71 -7.91
C PHE A 13 17.19 -32.08 -6.78
N ARG A 14 18.13 -32.98 -7.05
CA ARG A 14 19.18 -33.45 -6.11
C ARG A 14 18.65 -34.23 -4.92
N ALA A 15 17.46 -34.81 -4.96
CA ALA A 15 17.05 -35.76 -3.93
C ALA A 15 18.04 -36.92 -3.84
N LEU A 16 18.30 -37.40 -2.63
CA LEU A 16 19.23 -38.50 -2.38
C LEU A 16 18.53 -39.85 -2.48
N ASP A 17 19.30 -40.85 -2.88
CA ASP A 17 18.88 -42.24 -2.76
C ASP A 17 18.67 -42.63 -1.30
N GLN A 18 17.58 -43.34 -1.04
CA GLN A 18 17.22 -43.80 0.30
C GLN A 18 17.25 -45.32 0.44
N TYR A 19 17.55 -46.07 -0.62
CA TYR A 19 17.62 -47.54 -0.53
C TYR A 19 18.94 -48.02 0.09
N ALA A 20 18.93 -49.20 0.71
CA ALA A 20 20.05 -49.66 1.54
C ALA A 20 21.39 -49.74 0.78
N ALA A 21 21.36 -50.19 -0.47
CA ALA A 21 22.57 -50.33 -1.30
C ALA A 21 23.18 -48.98 -1.75
N ALA A 22 22.46 -47.86 -1.62
CA ALA A 22 23.00 -46.54 -1.90
C ALA A 22 23.98 -46.05 -0.82
N GLY A 23 23.87 -46.59 0.40
CA GLY A 23 24.82 -46.29 1.48
C GLY A 23 24.78 -44.85 2.00
N ILE A 24 23.69 -44.11 1.77
CA ILE A 24 23.54 -42.72 2.20
C ILE A 24 23.17 -42.66 3.69
N ALA A 25 23.95 -41.93 4.50
CA ALA A 25 23.66 -41.72 5.92
C ALA A 25 22.47 -40.78 6.14
N CYS A 26 21.82 -40.87 7.31
CA CYS A 26 20.56 -40.17 7.61
C CYS A 26 20.68 -38.64 7.66
N ASP A 27 21.85 -38.14 8.04
CA ASP A 27 22.20 -36.73 8.25
C ASP A 27 22.76 -36.05 6.99
N VAL A 28 22.81 -36.75 5.86
CA VAL A 28 23.24 -36.15 4.60
C VAL A 28 22.13 -35.24 4.07
N SER A 29 22.44 -33.95 3.91
CA SER A 29 21.55 -32.97 3.31
C SER A 29 21.73 -32.84 1.81
N SER A 30 20.64 -32.54 1.11
CA SER A 30 20.66 -32.22 -0.32
C SER A 30 19.44 -31.40 -0.73
N GLY A 31 19.31 -31.13 -2.03
CA GLY A 31 18.22 -30.33 -2.59
C GLY A 31 18.43 -28.83 -2.47
N TYR A 32 17.53 -28.06 -3.07
CA TYR A 32 17.58 -26.59 -3.03
C TYR A 32 17.46 -26.05 -1.60
N LEU A 33 16.62 -26.69 -0.80
CA LEU A 33 16.36 -26.34 0.60
C LEU A 33 17.36 -26.97 1.59
N ASN A 34 18.35 -27.75 1.10
CA ASN A 34 19.38 -28.40 1.92
C ASN A 34 18.82 -29.25 3.09
N VAL A 35 17.88 -30.14 2.79
CA VAL A 35 17.15 -30.97 3.77
C VAL A 35 17.86 -32.32 3.97
N GLU A 36 18.01 -32.75 5.23
CA GLU A 36 18.58 -34.05 5.61
C GLU A 36 17.75 -35.24 5.09
N THR A 37 18.39 -36.38 4.81
CA THR A 37 17.72 -37.60 4.33
C THR A 37 17.41 -38.61 5.44
N GLN A 38 16.61 -38.20 6.42
CA GLN A 38 16.24 -38.99 7.60
C GLN A 38 15.24 -40.14 7.33
N ASN A 39 15.18 -40.64 6.09
CA ASN A 39 14.41 -41.81 5.67
C ASN A 39 15.27 -42.87 4.94
N SER A 40 16.60 -42.79 5.00
CA SER A 40 17.50 -43.77 4.39
C SER A 40 17.40 -45.17 5.05
N GLN A 41 17.46 -46.22 4.22
CA GLN A 41 17.53 -47.62 4.67
C GLN A 41 18.94 -48.06 5.07
N ALA A 42 19.96 -47.24 4.82
CA ALA A 42 21.35 -47.55 5.14
C ALA A 42 21.73 -47.19 6.60
N GLY A 43 20.81 -46.63 7.38
CA GLY A 43 21.04 -46.21 8.77
C GLY A 43 19.82 -46.34 9.67
N GLN A 44 19.96 -45.90 10.92
CA GLN A 44 18.85 -45.79 11.89
C GLN A 44 18.29 -44.37 11.84
N CYS A 45 17.56 -44.07 10.78
CA CYS A 45 17.04 -42.72 10.59
C CYS A 45 15.80 -42.45 11.45
N ALA A 46 15.45 -41.17 11.60
CA ALA A 46 14.26 -40.77 12.35
C ALA A 46 12.94 -41.31 11.75
N MET A 47 12.96 -41.70 10.48
CA MET A 47 11.78 -42.13 9.74
C MET A 47 12.03 -43.41 8.94
N ASP A 48 10.97 -44.21 8.82
CA ASP A 48 10.92 -45.42 8.00
C ASP A 48 9.61 -45.50 7.21
N LEU A 49 9.46 -44.64 6.20
CA LEU A 49 8.28 -44.56 5.35
C LEU A 49 8.55 -45.02 3.92
N PRO A 50 7.52 -45.53 3.20
CA PRO A 50 7.60 -45.73 1.76
C PRO A 50 7.95 -44.42 1.05
N SER A 51 8.90 -44.47 0.12
CA SER A 51 9.32 -43.33 -0.67
C SER A 51 9.79 -43.79 -2.04
N ILE A 52 9.46 -43.04 -3.09
CA ILE A 52 10.01 -43.25 -4.44
C ILE A 52 11.54 -43.22 -4.42
N MET A 53 12.16 -42.47 -3.51
CA MET A 53 13.63 -42.43 -3.35
C MET A 53 14.24 -43.72 -2.76
N ARG A 54 13.42 -44.63 -2.21
CA ARG A 54 13.84 -46.01 -1.88
C ARG A 54 13.68 -46.98 -3.05
N GLY A 55 13.12 -46.52 -4.15
CA GLY A 55 12.82 -47.33 -5.33
C GLY A 55 11.67 -48.31 -5.10
N GLY A 56 11.57 -49.28 -6.02
CA GLY A 56 10.50 -50.26 -6.03
C GLY A 56 9.20 -49.78 -6.67
N ILE A 57 8.28 -50.72 -6.91
CA ILE A 57 7.03 -50.45 -7.62
C ILE A 57 5.95 -49.91 -6.68
N PHE A 58 5.90 -50.40 -5.44
CA PHE A 58 4.84 -50.04 -4.50
C PHE A 58 4.84 -48.53 -4.14
N PRO A 59 5.96 -47.90 -3.74
CA PRO A 59 5.98 -46.47 -3.46
C PRO A 59 5.56 -45.61 -4.65
N PHE A 60 5.93 -46.02 -5.87
CA PHE A 60 5.49 -45.35 -7.09
C PHE A 60 3.97 -45.45 -7.30
N LEU A 61 3.39 -46.65 -7.19
CA LEU A 61 1.94 -46.85 -7.38
C LEU A 61 1.10 -46.09 -6.35
N SER A 62 1.61 -45.92 -5.13
CA SER A 62 0.94 -45.13 -4.09
C SER A 62 1.28 -43.63 -4.14
N GLY A 63 2.14 -43.17 -5.06
CA GLY A 63 2.63 -41.79 -5.09
C GLY A 63 3.37 -41.37 -3.82
N ALA A 64 4.01 -42.32 -3.13
CA ALA A 64 4.62 -42.10 -1.83
C ALA A 64 5.98 -41.41 -1.98
N ILE A 65 6.09 -40.22 -1.38
CA ILE A 65 7.34 -39.48 -1.20
C ILE A 65 7.34 -39.03 0.25
N ASP A 66 8.34 -39.47 1.00
CA ASP A 66 8.48 -39.12 2.41
C ASP A 66 8.78 -37.62 2.58
N PRO A 67 8.50 -37.03 3.75
CA PRO A 67 8.74 -35.61 4.02
C PRO A 67 10.16 -35.15 3.68
N TYR A 68 11.20 -35.93 3.98
CA TYR A 68 12.58 -35.51 3.72
C TYR A 68 12.89 -35.47 2.22
N ALA A 69 12.43 -36.48 1.47
CA ALA A 69 12.52 -36.43 0.01
C ALA A 69 11.72 -35.27 -0.58
N ARG A 70 10.53 -34.95 -0.02
CA ARG A 70 9.75 -33.76 -0.42
C ARG A 70 10.55 -32.47 -0.23
N GLY A 71 11.20 -32.30 0.93
CA GLY A 71 12.05 -31.13 1.17
C GLY A 71 13.22 -31.02 0.21
N GLN A 72 13.87 -32.14 -0.11
CA GLN A 72 14.99 -32.16 -1.07
C GLN A 72 14.54 -31.80 -2.49
N ILE A 73 13.34 -32.18 -2.93
CA ILE A 73 12.80 -31.78 -4.23
C ILE A 73 12.13 -30.39 -4.22
N GLY A 74 12.18 -29.66 -3.11
CA GLY A 74 11.60 -28.31 -2.98
C GLY A 74 10.10 -28.28 -2.73
N TRP A 75 9.51 -29.39 -2.26
CA TRP A 75 8.10 -29.49 -1.85
C TRP A 75 7.94 -29.33 -0.34
N TRP A 76 8.60 -28.31 0.20
CA TRP A 76 8.42 -27.87 1.56
C TRP A 76 7.58 -26.61 1.57
N ASP A 77 6.77 -26.46 2.61
CA ASP A 77 5.86 -25.34 2.83
C ASP A 77 5.99 -25.03 4.32
N THR A 78 6.80 -24.01 4.63
CA THR A 78 7.23 -23.71 5.99
C THR A 78 6.13 -23.04 6.81
N ASP A 79 5.23 -22.28 6.18
CA ASP A 79 4.18 -21.51 6.86
C ASP A 79 2.76 -22.04 6.65
N GLU A 80 2.62 -23.15 5.92
CA GLU A 80 1.39 -23.92 5.70
C GLU A 80 0.31 -23.15 4.92
N ASP A 81 0.73 -22.22 4.04
CA ASP A 81 -0.19 -21.44 3.21
C ASP A 81 -0.56 -22.12 1.88
N GLY A 82 0.10 -23.25 1.57
CA GLY A 82 -0.10 -24.03 0.35
C GLY A 82 0.81 -23.63 -0.82
N ILE A 83 1.72 -22.67 -0.64
CA ILE A 83 2.76 -22.27 -1.56
C ILE A 83 4.07 -22.91 -1.11
N LEU A 84 4.81 -23.52 -2.05
CA LEU A 84 6.07 -24.18 -1.72
C LEU A 84 7.20 -23.15 -1.56
N ASP A 85 8.05 -23.33 -0.56
CA ASP A 85 9.15 -22.41 -0.21
C ASP A 85 9.92 -21.86 -1.43
N PRO A 86 10.34 -22.66 -2.44
CA PRO A 86 11.11 -22.12 -3.57
C PRO A 86 10.35 -21.09 -4.44
N VAL A 87 9.02 -21.02 -4.33
CA VAL A 87 8.16 -20.04 -5.02
C VAL A 87 7.37 -19.15 -4.05
N ASP A 88 7.43 -19.42 -2.75
CA ASP A 88 6.91 -18.55 -1.71
C ASP A 88 7.90 -17.41 -1.46
N THR A 89 7.85 -16.45 -2.37
CA THR A 89 8.77 -15.32 -2.43
C THR A 89 8.02 -14.01 -2.31
N THR A 90 8.68 -12.98 -1.80
CA THR A 90 8.13 -11.62 -1.73
C THR A 90 8.82 -10.73 -2.76
N PRO A 91 8.07 -10.04 -3.64
CA PRO A 91 8.65 -9.10 -4.58
C PRO A 91 9.24 -7.86 -3.91
N GLU A 92 10.22 -7.28 -4.58
CA GLU A 92 10.72 -5.93 -4.34
C GLU A 92 10.08 -4.96 -5.36
N LEU A 93 9.74 -3.75 -4.91
CA LEU A 93 9.25 -2.66 -5.75
C LEU A 93 10.15 -1.44 -5.54
N VAL A 94 10.53 -0.76 -6.62
CA VAL A 94 11.37 0.44 -6.55
C VAL A 94 10.86 1.50 -7.52
N LEU A 95 10.70 2.72 -7.02
CA LEU A 95 10.41 3.90 -7.84
C LEU A 95 11.72 4.46 -8.42
N GLN A 96 11.76 4.67 -9.73
CA GLN A 96 12.95 5.17 -10.42
C GLN A 96 12.84 6.67 -10.75
N SER A 97 11.67 7.12 -11.18
CA SER A 97 11.45 8.52 -11.52
C SER A 97 10.02 8.94 -11.21
N VAL A 98 9.88 10.15 -10.69
CA VAL A 98 8.61 10.80 -10.40
C VAL A 98 8.59 12.18 -11.06
N GLU A 99 7.54 12.44 -11.83
CA GLU A 99 7.28 13.72 -12.47
C GLU A 99 5.89 14.23 -12.07
N GLU A 100 5.86 15.37 -11.40
CA GLU A 100 4.65 16.07 -10.95
C GLU A 100 4.47 17.37 -11.73
N GLY A 101 3.23 17.71 -12.08
CA GLY A 101 2.91 19.02 -12.64
C GLY A 101 1.54 19.07 -13.29
N GLU A 102 0.91 20.25 -13.27
CA GLU A 102 -0.35 20.54 -13.97
C GLU A 102 -1.49 19.53 -13.68
N GLY A 103 -1.65 19.11 -12.42
CA GLY A 103 -2.66 18.11 -12.04
C GLY A 103 -2.41 16.71 -12.62
N ARG A 104 -1.15 16.39 -12.94
CA ARG A 104 -0.69 15.08 -13.41
C ARG A 104 0.46 14.56 -12.57
N LEU A 105 0.41 13.26 -12.30
CA LEU A 105 1.53 12.49 -11.76
C LEU A 105 1.94 11.44 -12.80
N SER A 106 3.24 11.37 -13.10
CA SER A 106 3.83 10.33 -13.94
C SER A 106 4.96 9.64 -13.21
N LEU A 107 4.86 8.32 -13.07
CA LEU A 107 5.82 7.48 -12.37
C LEU A 107 6.38 6.40 -13.27
N ARG A 108 7.64 6.06 -13.03
CA ARG A 108 8.26 4.83 -13.55
C ARG A 108 9.03 4.15 -12.44
N GLY A 109 9.08 2.83 -12.53
CA GLY A 109 9.84 2.01 -11.61
C GLY A 109 10.00 0.60 -12.14
N TRP A 110 10.50 -0.26 -11.27
CA TRP A 110 10.59 -1.68 -11.53
C TRP A 110 10.15 -2.49 -10.32
N ALA A 111 9.69 -3.71 -10.59
CA ALA A 111 9.40 -4.72 -9.61
C ALA A 111 10.23 -5.97 -9.93
N ARG A 112 10.69 -6.68 -8.91
CA ARG A 112 11.48 -7.90 -9.09
C ARG A 112 11.15 -8.93 -8.03
N ASP A 113 10.92 -10.16 -8.45
CA ASP A 113 10.79 -11.27 -7.51
C ASP A 113 12.17 -11.65 -6.94
N LEU A 114 12.25 -11.75 -5.62
CA LEU A 114 13.47 -12.13 -4.91
C LEU A 114 13.41 -13.64 -4.63
N PRO A 115 14.38 -14.45 -5.13
CA PRO A 115 14.39 -15.87 -4.89
C PRO A 115 14.35 -16.24 -3.41
N TYR A 116 13.71 -17.37 -3.10
CA TYR A 116 13.87 -18.01 -1.79
C TYR A 116 15.32 -18.44 -1.62
N PRO A 117 16.01 -18.08 -0.52
CA PRO A 117 17.44 -18.31 -0.39
C PRO A 117 17.79 -19.79 -0.26
N SER A 118 18.87 -20.24 -0.91
CA SER A 118 19.43 -21.57 -0.67
C SER A 118 20.65 -21.51 0.26
N PRO A 119 20.75 -22.38 1.29
CA PRO A 119 21.95 -22.43 2.14
C PRO A 119 23.23 -22.88 1.41
N THR A 120 23.09 -23.65 0.34
CA THR A 120 24.22 -24.35 -0.31
C THR A 120 24.31 -24.15 -1.82
N LEU A 121 23.25 -23.65 -2.46
CA LEU A 121 23.20 -23.40 -3.90
C LEU A 121 23.06 -21.91 -4.21
N SER A 122 23.19 -21.55 -5.49
CA SER A 122 22.84 -20.22 -5.95
C SER A 122 21.33 -20.03 -5.93
N ASP A 123 20.91 -18.84 -5.53
CA ASP A 123 19.53 -18.43 -5.51
C ASP A 123 18.89 -18.48 -6.90
N VAL A 124 17.76 -19.18 -7.02
CA VAL A 124 16.98 -19.26 -8.26
C VAL A 124 15.51 -19.01 -7.97
N THR A 125 14.85 -18.26 -8.84
CA THR A 125 13.39 -18.12 -8.84
C THR A 125 12.88 -18.52 -10.20
N ILE A 126 11.76 -19.23 -10.19
CA ILE A 126 10.94 -19.43 -11.38
C ILE A 126 9.74 -18.49 -11.37
N ASN A 127 9.52 -17.75 -10.28
CA ASN A 127 8.38 -16.86 -10.09
C ASN A 127 8.47 -15.63 -11.01
N THR A 128 7.34 -14.97 -11.23
CA THR A 128 7.23 -13.83 -12.12
C THR A 128 6.38 -12.76 -11.45
N ILE A 129 6.65 -11.49 -11.73
CA ILE A 129 5.74 -10.42 -11.37
C ILE A 129 4.45 -10.61 -12.18
N ALA A 130 3.31 -10.51 -11.51
CA ALA A 130 1.99 -10.65 -12.12
C ALA A 130 1.24 -9.31 -12.18
N ALA A 131 1.53 -8.40 -11.26
CA ALA A 131 0.98 -7.05 -11.27
C ALA A 131 1.87 -6.05 -10.53
N VAL A 132 1.79 -4.79 -10.94
CA VAL A 132 2.05 -3.64 -10.07
C VAL A 132 0.73 -2.91 -9.91
N GLU A 133 0.35 -2.64 -8.67
CA GLU A 133 -0.95 -2.09 -8.32
C GLU A 133 -0.79 -0.83 -7.46
N TYR A 134 -1.78 0.04 -7.49
CA TYR A 134 -1.81 1.25 -6.68
C TYR A 134 -3.20 1.55 -6.09
N HIS A 135 -3.22 2.28 -4.97
CA HIS A 135 -4.39 3.02 -4.50
C HIS A 135 -4.07 4.51 -4.45
N LEU A 136 -5.06 5.36 -4.71
CA LEU A 136 -4.98 6.81 -4.49
C LEU A 136 -5.92 7.18 -3.34
N ASP A 137 -5.44 7.96 -2.37
CA ASP A 137 -6.19 8.51 -1.24
C ASP A 137 -6.95 7.47 -0.40
N GLY A 138 -6.38 6.27 -0.26
CA GLY A 138 -6.98 5.20 0.52
C GLY A 138 -8.23 4.57 -0.12
N ASN A 139 -8.41 4.70 -1.44
CA ASN A 139 -9.46 3.99 -2.18
C ASN A 139 -9.45 2.48 -1.86
N ALA A 140 -10.65 1.89 -1.74
CA ALA A 140 -10.82 0.52 -1.26
C ALA A 140 -10.31 -0.56 -2.23
N GLU A 141 -10.24 -0.26 -3.53
CA GLU A 141 -9.79 -1.20 -4.56
C GLU A 141 -8.42 -0.80 -5.12
N TRP A 142 -7.56 -1.80 -5.33
CA TRP A 142 -6.27 -1.66 -5.99
C TRP A 142 -6.46 -1.56 -7.50
N ALA A 143 -5.93 -0.51 -8.12
CA ALA A 143 -5.94 -0.30 -9.57
C ALA A 143 -4.60 -0.75 -10.19
N PRO A 144 -4.59 -1.28 -11.43
CA PRO A 144 -3.37 -1.74 -12.07
C PRO A 144 -2.53 -0.59 -12.63
N ALA A 145 -1.21 -0.68 -12.46
CA ALA A 145 -0.24 0.08 -13.25
C ALA A 145 0.01 -0.60 -14.61
N GLU A 146 0.65 0.11 -15.53
CA GLU A 146 0.92 -0.39 -16.88
C GLU A 146 2.29 -1.08 -16.96
N PRO A 147 2.37 -2.32 -17.45
CA PRO A 147 3.67 -2.94 -17.78
C PRO A 147 4.32 -2.19 -18.95
N ALA A 148 5.64 -2.01 -18.90
CA ALA A 148 6.34 -1.21 -19.89
C ALA A 148 6.44 -1.88 -21.28
N ASP A 149 6.36 -3.20 -21.34
CA ASP A 149 6.44 -4.02 -22.55
C ASP A 149 5.12 -4.72 -22.90
N GLY A 150 4.07 -4.48 -22.13
CA GLY A 150 2.70 -4.90 -22.42
C GLY A 150 2.17 -6.06 -21.56
N ALA A 151 3.02 -6.72 -20.78
CA ALA A 151 2.58 -7.74 -19.82
C ALA A 151 3.49 -7.77 -18.59
N PHE A 152 2.95 -8.23 -17.44
CA PHE A 152 3.79 -8.62 -16.32
C PHE A 152 3.95 -10.14 -16.39
N ASP A 153 5.11 -10.62 -16.87
CA ASP A 153 5.32 -12.05 -17.11
C ASP A 153 6.76 -12.55 -16.91
N THR A 154 7.65 -11.69 -16.41
CA THR A 154 9.05 -12.03 -16.12
C THR A 154 9.41 -11.85 -14.64
N ILE A 155 10.62 -12.29 -14.26
CA ILE A 155 11.16 -12.15 -12.90
C ILE A 155 11.31 -10.68 -12.50
N SER A 156 11.60 -9.80 -13.47
CA SER A 156 11.85 -8.39 -13.24
C SER A 156 11.12 -7.56 -14.28
N GLU A 157 10.17 -6.77 -13.82
CA GLU A 157 9.29 -5.99 -14.67
C GLU A 157 9.51 -4.50 -14.49
N THR A 158 9.36 -3.73 -15.55
CA THR A 158 9.30 -2.27 -15.45
C THR A 158 7.87 -1.81 -15.67
N PHE A 159 7.46 -0.77 -14.96
CA PHE A 159 6.10 -0.28 -15.01
C PHE A 159 6.03 1.23 -15.19
N ARG A 160 4.86 1.69 -15.63
CA ARG A 160 4.48 3.09 -15.78
C ARG A 160 3.16 3.31 -15.08
N LEU A 161 3.02 4.46 -14.44
CA LEU A 161 1.74 4.92 -13.91
C LEU A 161 1.55 6.38 -14.28
N THR A 162 0.40 6.73 -14.83
CA THR A 162 0.01 8.11 -15.10
C THR A 162 -1.36 8.37 -14.48
N LEU A 163 -1.43 9.35 -13.58
CA LEU A 163 -2.67 9.80 -12.97
C LEU A 163 -3.00 11.19 -13.50
N THR A 164 -4.13 11.32 -14.19
CA THR A 164 -4.64 12.60 -14.70
C THR A 164 -6.11 12.47 -15.11
N PRO A 165 -6.95 13.49 -14.89
CA PRO A 165 -6.70 14.68 -14.07
C PRO A 165 -6.77 14.35 -12.57
N LEU A 166 -5.92 14.97 -11.76
CA LEU A 166 -5.98 14.88 -10.31
C LEU A 166 -6.75 16.08 -9.73
N PRO A 167 -7.65 15.87 -8.73
CA PRO A 167 -8.22 16.97 -7.96
C PRO A 167 -7.13 17.85 -7.34
N VAL A 168 -7.41 19.13 -7.11
CA VAL A 168 -6.44 19.99 -6.41
C VAL A 168 -6.30 19.54 -4.97
N GLY A 169 -5.06 19.50 -4.49
CA GLY A 169 -4.76 19.25 -3.09
C GLY A 169 -3.76 18.13 -2.86
N LEU A 170 -3.68 17.74 -1.59
CA LEU A 170 -2.79 16.70 -1.10
C LEU A 170 -3.33 15.31 -1.43
N HIS A 171 -2.46 14.48 -2.02
CA HIS A 171 -2.76 13.12 -2.39
C HIS A 171 -1.77 12.14 -1.79
N VAL A 172 -2.25 10.94 -1.46
CA VAL A 172 -1.43 9.83 -1.00
C VAL A 172 -1.58 8.66 -1.97
N LEU A 173 -0.50 8.34 -2.67
CA LEU A 173 -0.41 7.17 -3.52
C LEU A 173 0.26 6.03 -2.77
N SER A 174 -0.37 4.86 -2.73
CA SER A 174 0.28 3.64 -2.26
C SER A 174 0.45 2.68 -3.41
N LEU A 175 1.61 2.02 -3.52
CA LEU A 175 1.92 1.05 -4.56
C LEU A 175 2.44 -0.26 -3.97
N ARG A 176 2.16 -1.37 -4.66
CA ARG A 176 2.74 -2.68 -4.37
C ARG A 176 2.95 -3.48 -5.65
N ALA A 177 3.91 -4.39 -5.64
CA ALA A 177 4.03 -5.45 -6.66
C ALA A 177 3.42 -6.74 -6.13
N VAL A 178 2.88 -7.57 -7.02
CA VAL A 178 2.33 -8.89 -6.72
C VAL A 178 2.95 -9.89 -7.68
N ASN A 179 3.45 -11.02 -7.17
CA ASN A 179 3.94 -12.11 -8.02
C ASN A 179 2.83 -13.11 -8.38
N ARG A 180 3.15 -14.10 -9.23
CA ARG A 180 2.14 -15.03 -9.77
C ARG A 180 1.49 -15.94 -8.72
N VAL A 181 2.09 -16.08 -7.54
CA VAL A 181 1.53 -16.88 -6.44
C VAL A 181 0.67 -16.04 -5.49
N GLY A 182 0.61 -14.72 -5.69
CA GLY A 182 -0.25 -13.80 -4.94
C GLY A 182 0.45 -13.04 -3.82
N ASN A 183 1.75 -13.27 -3.61
CA ASN A 183 2.51 -12.55 -2.59
C ASN A 183 2.78 -11.13 -3.03
N ALA A 184 2.57 -10.19 -2.11
CA ALA A 184 2.71 -8.76 -2.34
C ALA A 184 3.99 -8.21 -1.71
N SER A 185 4.64 -7.26 -2.41
CA SER A 185 5.72 -6.46 -1.82
C SER A 185 5.20 -5.63 -0.63
N PRO A 186 6.10 -5.15 0.25
CA PRO A 186 5.78 -4.04 1.14
C PRO A 186 5.19 -2.87 0.33
N VAL A 187 4.22 -2.18 0.94
CA VAL A 187 3.57 -1.02 0.32
C VAL A 187 4.52 0.18 0.38
N ILE A 188 4.74 0.80 -0.77
CA ILE A 188 5.42 2.09 -0.88
C ILE A 188 4.36 3.18 -0.88
N THR A 189 4.51 4.17 -0.01
CA THR A 189 3.65 5.36 0.01
C THR A 189 4.41 6.56 -0.54
N TYR A 190 3.76 7.30 -1.42
CA TYR A 190 4.25 8.52 -2.02
C TYR A 190 3.21 9.61 -1.88
N THR A 191 3.56 10.69 -1.19
CA THR A 191 2.68 11.85 -1.00
C THR A 191 3.03 12.90 -2.05
N PHE A 192 2.02 13.41 -2.76
CA PHE A 192 2.18 14.46 -3.76
C PHE A 192 1.07 15.51 -3.66
N PHE A 193 1.26 16.69 -4.24
CA PHE A 193 0.21 17.70 -4.33
C PHE A 193 -0.08 18.02 -5.80
N ALA A 194 -1.36 17.99 -6.15
CA ALA A 194 -1.82 18.42 -7.45
C ALA A 194 -2.14 19.92 -7.40
N PRO A 195 -1.35 20.77 -8.09
CA PRO A 195 -1.54 22.21 -8.05
C PRO A 195 -2.78 22.65 -8.82
N ASP A 196 -3.39 23.74 -8.36
CA ASP A 196 -4.38 24.47 -9.14
C ASP A 196 -3.68 25.28 -10.25
N PRO A 197 -4.21 25.31 -11.49
CA PRO A 197 -3.59 26.08 -12.58
C PRO A 197 -3.52 27.60 -12.34
N VAL A 198 -4.35 28.14 -11.44
CA VAL A 198 -4.41 29.56 -11.07
C VAL A 198 -3.68 29.80 -9.76
N ASP A 199 -3.94 28.97 -8.74
CA ASP A 199 -3.47 29.18 -7.37
C ASP A 199 -2.15 28.46 -7.05
N GLY A 200 -1.67 27.63 -7.97
CA GLY A 200 -0.46 26.84 -7.77
C GLY A 200 -0.60 25.90 -6.58
N TYR A 201 0.25 26.08 -5.57
CA TYR A 201 0.25 25.26 -4.36
C TYR A 201 -0.61 25.83 -3.23
N LEU A 202 -1.25 26.99 -3.44
CA LEU A 202 -2.20 27.52 -2.47
C LEU A 202 -3.49 26.73 -2.53
N ASN A 203 -3.90 26.17 -1.39
CA ASN A 203 -5.17 25.46 -1.27
C ASN A 203 -5.65 25.46 0.19
N THR A 204 -6.86 25.97 0.39
CA THR A 204 -7.58 25.96 1.65
C THR A 204 -8.61 24.83 1.68
N GLN A 205 -8.47 23.91 2.62
CA GLN A 205 -9.45 22.86 2.89
C GLN A 205 -10.10 23.04 4.25
N VAL A 206 -11.41 22.87 4.34
CA VAL A 206 -12.19 22.95 5.58
C VAL A 206 -12.79 21.59 5.91
N ASN A 207 -12.54 21.10 7.12
CA ASN A 207 -13.02 19.80 7.60
C ASN A 207 -13.70 19.93 8.98
N PRO A 208 -14.94 19.44 9.16
CA PRO A 208 -15.83 18.86 8.15
C PRO A 208 -16.45 19.93 7.24
N THR A 209 -16.91 19.54 6.05
CA THR A 209 -17.70 20.40 5.17
C THR A 209 -19.02 20.78 5.86
N LEU A 210 -19.27 22.08 5.97
CA LEU A 210 -20.40 22.60 6.75
C LEU A 210 -21.64 22.76 5.87
N SER A 211 -22.62 21.85 5.99
CA SER A 211 -23.86 21.93 5.20
C SER A 211 -25.07 22.41 6.00
N SER A 212 -25.16 22.07 7.29
CA SER A 212 -26.18 22.60 8.21
C SER A 212 -25.76 22.43 9.66
N LEU A 213 -25.96 23.47 10.48
CA LEU A 213 -25.65 23.43 11.92
C LEU A 213 -26.93 23.65 12.74
N GLN A 214 -27.11 22.82 13.78
CA GLN A 214 -28.19 22.95 14.76
C GLN A 214 -27.65 23.52 16.07
N THR A 215 -27.20 24.77 16.08
CA THR A 215 -26.65 25.39 17.29
C THR A 215 -27.09 26.84 17.42
N GLU A 216 -27.61 27.21 18.60
CA GLU A 216 -27.45 28.56 19.12
C GLU A 216 -26.03 28.62 19.73
N GLY A 217 -25.18 29.51 19.26
CA GLY A 217 -23.84 29.73 19.84
C GLY A 217 -22.68 29.66 18.84
N PRO A 218 -21.44 29.76 19.35
CA PRO A 218 -20.25 29.91 18.51
C PRO A 218 -20.00 28.67 17.63
N ILE A 219 -19.75 28.92 16.35
CA ILE A 219 -19.40 27.93 15.34
C ILE A 219 -17.88 27.87 15.25
N THR A 220 -17.32 26.68 15.45
CA THR A 220 -15.89 26.43 15.26
C THR A 220 -15.67 25.72 13.94
N ILE A 221 -14.95 26.36 13.03
CA ILE A 221 -14.52 25.81 11.76
C ILE A 221 -13.04 25.44 11.88
N ARG A 222 -12.67 24.27 11.40
CA ARG A 222 -11.28 23.81 11.33
C ARG A 222 -10.93 23.54 9.88
N GLY A 223 -9.67 23.75 9.54
CA GLY A 223 -9.18 23.47 8.20
C GLY A 223 -7.68 23.31 8.14
N LEU A 224 -7.20 23.04 6.94
CA LEU A 224 -5.80 22.91 6.60
C LEU A 224 -5.53 23.83 5.42
N SER A 225 -4.53 24.69 5.53
CA SER A 225 -4.01 25.51 4.42
C SER A 225 -2.69 24.96 3.96
N THR A 226 -2.42 25.05 2.67
CA THR A 226 -1.16 24.59 2.07
C THR A 226 -0.63 25.68 1.15
N ALA A 227 0.70 25.87 1.12
CA ALA A 227 1.35 26.90 0.29
C ALA A 227 2.55 26.38 -0.53
N ALA A 228 3.01 25.17 -0.24
CA ALA A 228 4.05 24.47 -0.97
C ALA A 228 3.89 22.97 -0.79
N PHE A 229 4.54 22.20 -1.65
CA PHE A 229 4.55 20.74 -1.53
C PHE A 229 5.89 20.11 -1.95
N GLY A 230 6.17 18.93 -1.41
CA GLY A 230 7.28 18.04 -1.73
C GLY A 230 7.66 17.22 -0.51
N ASP A 231 7.68 15.88 -0.60
CA ASP A 231 8.21 15.00 0.46
C ASP A 231 9.56 14.45 -0.03
N PRO A 232 10.65 14.46 0.79
CA PRO A 232 10.73 14.81 2.22
C PRO A 232 11.15 16.24 2.53
N MET A 233 11.35 17.09 1.53
CA MET A 233 11.74 18.48 1.71
C MET A 233 10.79 19.39 0.92
N PRO A 234 9.67 19.83 1.52
CA PRO A 234 8.74 20.70 0.83
C PRO A 234 9.45 22.00 0.50
N GLN A 235 9.46 22.36 -0.79
CA GLN A 235 10.13 23.56 -1.28
C GLN A 235 9.09 24.57 -1.70
N GLY A 236 9.16 25.77 -1.11
CA GLY A 236 8.28 26.88 -1.47
C GLY A 236 8.02 27.81 -0.30
N PRO A 237 7.14 28.81 -0.50
CA PRO A 237 6.74 29.73 0.54
C PRO A 237 5.93 29.04 1.63
N THR A 238 5.96 29.58 2.84
CA THR A 238 5.11 29.10 3.94
C THR A 238 3.72 29.72 3.82
N VAL A 239 2.74 29.14 4.49
CA VAL A 239 1.47 29.84 4.76
C VAL A 239 1.81 31.01 5.69
N ALA A 240 1.41 32.23 5.33
CA ALA A 240 1.68 33.44 6.11
C ALA A 240 0.41 34.02 6.75
N GLU A 241 -0.75 33.78 6.12
CA GLU A 241 -2.04 34.19 6.66
C GLU A 241 -3.12 33.25 6.12
N VAL A 242 -4.07 32.88 6.97
CA VAL A 242 -5.38 32.37 6.53
C VAL A 242 -6.41 33.40 6.94
N ARG A 243 -7.28 33.80 6.02
CA ARG A 243 -8.31 34.80 6.26
C ARG A 243 -9.67 34.33 5.77
N TYR A 244 -10.72 34.79 6.43
CA TYR A 244 -12.09 34.46 6.11
C TYR A 244 -12.97 35.70 6.04
N GLN A 245 -14.09 35.62 5.31
CA GLN A 245 -15.15 36.61 5.35
C GLN A 245 -16.51 35.91 5.47
N VAL A 246 -17.49 36.62 6.01
CA VAL A 246 -18.87 36.16 6.14
C VAL A 246 -19.77 37.12 5.37
N ASP A 247 -20.63 36.57 4.50
CA ASP A 247 -21.63 37.30 3.71
C ASP A 247 -21.05 38.47 2.88
N GLY A 248 -19.82 38.32 2.38
CA GLY A 248 -19.13 39.36 1.63
C GLY A 248 -18.70 40.58 2.46
N GLY A 249 -18.60 40.44 3.78
CA GLY A 249 -18.05 41.45 4.68
C GLY A 249 -16.53 41.60 4.59
N ASP A 250 -15.94 42.27 5.58
CA ASP A 250 -14.48 42.45 5.64
C ASP A 250 -13.77 41.12 5.94
N TRP A 251 -12.60 40.94 5.31
CA TRP A 251 -11.72 39.81 5.60
C TRP A 251 -11.15 39.91 7.02
N GLN A 252 -11.25 38.81 7.77
CA GLN A 252 -10.75 38.66 9.12
C GLN A 252 -9.72 37.53 9.19
N PRO A 253 -8.70 37.62 10.05
CA PRO A 253 -7.70 36.57 10.19
C PRO A 253 -8.29 35.35 10.89
N ALA A 254 -8.00 34.16 10.37
CA ALA A 254 -8.16 32.91 11.10
C ALA A 254 -7.02 32.73 12.12
N ALA A 255 -7.23 31.87 13.11
CA ALA A 255 -6.19 31.55 14.09
C ALA A 255 -5.39 30.31 13.63
N PRO A 256 -4.05 30.36 13.62
CA PRO A 256 -3.24 29.15 13.48
C PRO A 256 -3.46 28.23 14.68
N GLN A 257 -3.39 26.91 14.46
CA GLN A 257 -3.66 25.95 15.53
C GLN A 257 -2.51 25.84 16.55
N ASP A 258 -1.28 26.03 16.11
CA ASP A 258 -0.07 25.96 16.95
C ASP A 258 0.45 27.34 17.42
N GLY A 259 -0.13 28.43 16.88
CA GLY A 259 0.09 29.79 17.32
C GLY A 259 0.78 30.70 16.30
N ALA A 260 1.27 30.17 15.17
CA ALA A 260 1.86 30.95 14.09
C ALA A 260 1.47 30.37 12.71
N PHE A 261 1.52 31.20 11.67
CA PHE A 261 1.52 30.70 10.29
C PHE A 261 2.95 30.80 9.79
N ASP A 262 3.70 29.71 9.90
CA ASP A 262 5.12 29.64 9.55
C ASP A 262 5.55 28.31 8.92
N GLU A 263 4.63 27.38 8.70
CA GLU A 263 4.86 26.14 7.97
C GLU A 263 4.25 26.14 6.55
N VAL A 264 4.69 25.19 5.72
CA VAL A 264 4.16 24.99 4.35
C VAL A 264 2.74 24.41 4.34
N ILE A 265 2.36 23.76 5.44
CA ILE A 265 1.06 23.17 5.69
C ILE A 265 0.64 23.64 7.08
N GLU A 266 -0.49 24.34 7.17
CA GLU A 266 -0.91 25.03 8.38
C GLU A 266 -2.36 24.71 8.75
N PRO A 267 -2.62 24.03 9.89
CA PRO A 267 -3.96 23.89 10.42
C PRO A 267 -4.46 25.21 11.00
N PHE A 268 -5.70 25.56 10.68
CA PHE A 268 -6.32 26.81 11.16
C PHE A 268 -7.68 26.56 11.83
N VAL A 269 -8.08 27.52 12.66
CA VAL A 269 -9.36 27.55 13.36
C VAL A 269 -10.02 28.90 13.17
N ILE A 270 -11.33 28.89 12.88
CA ILE A 270 -12.18 30.08 12.82
C ILE A 270 -13.31 29.93 13.84
N SER A 271 -13.55 30.96 14.65
CA SER A 271 -14.65 31.01 15.62
C SER A 271 -15.64 32.11 15.20
N LEU A 272 -16.86 31.72 14.84
CA LEU A 272 -17.91 32.65 14.41
C LEU A 272 -19.07 32.65 15.39
N ASN A 273 -19.72 33.79 15.56
CA ASN A 273 -21.04 33.87 16.19
C ASN A 273 -22.01 34.39 15.14
N LEU A 274 -22.82 33.49 14.57
CA LEU A 274 -23.74 33.79 13.48
C LEU A 274 -25.17 33.78 13.99
N GLU A 275 -25.96 34.75 13.53
CA GLU A 275 -27.39 34.78 13.79
C GLU A 275 -28.12 33.63 13.05
N PRO A 276 -29.35 33.27 13.46
CA PRO A 276 -30.16 32.33 12.69
C PRO A 276 -30.39 32.82 11.26
N GLY A 277 -30.03 32.02 10.27
CA GLY A 277 -30.04 32.43 8.88
C GLY A 277 -29.16 31.58 7.98
N SER A 278 -29.14 31.92 6.70
CA SER A 278 -28.20 31.37 5.73
C SER A 278 -27.03 32.33 5.61
N HIS A 279 -25.82 31.82 5.77
CA HIS A 279 -24.58 32.59 5.70
C HIS A 279 -23.63 31.98 4.67
N VAL A 280 -22.92 32.80 3.92
CA VAL A 280 -21.84 32.37 3.03
C VAL A 280 -20.52 32.64 3.71
N ILE A 281 -19.70 31.60 3.84
CA ILE A 281 -18.36 31.68 4.44
C ILE A 281 -17.35 31.40 3.35
N GLU A 282 -16.43 32.34 3.18
CA GLU A 282 -15.30 32.23 2.27
C GLU A 282 -14.00 32.23 3.08
N VAL A 283 -13.06 31.37 2.73
CA VAL A 283 -11.75 31.24 3.39
C VAL A 283 -10.67 31.12 2.32
N ARG A 284 -9.54 31.80 2.51
CA ARG A 284 -8.41 31.75 1.58
C ARG A 284 -7.07 31.89 2.28
N THR A 285 -6.05 31.25 1.71
CA THR A 285 -4.67 31.32 2.16
C THR A 285 -3.91 32.47 1.48
N VAL A 286 -2.95 33.04 2.19
CA VAL A 286 -1.89 33.92 1.67
C VAL A 286 -0.56 33.30 2.05
N ASN A 287 0.36 33.18 1.10
CA ASN A 287 1.69 32.65 1.37
C ASN A 287 2.70 33.75 1.77
N SER A 288 3.91 33.36 2.17
CA SER A 288 4.99 34.27 2.59
C SER A 288 5.49 35.20 1.50
N ASP A 289 5.20 34.91 0.23
CA ASP A 289 5.51 35.78 -0.91
C ASP A 289 4.40 36.82 -1.18
N GLY A 290 3.30 36.76 -0.42
CA GLY A 290 2.14 37.64 -0.55
C GLY A 290 1.16 37.23 -1.66
N VAL A 291 1.32 36.03 -2.23
CA VAL A 291 0.36 35.47 -3.19
C VAL A 291 -0.89 35.05 -2.44
N VAL A 292 -2.06 35.39 -2.99
CA VAL A 292 -3.37 35.13 -2.41
C VAL A 292 -4.07 34.06 -3.25
N GLU A 293 -4.62 33.06 -2.59
CA GLU A 293 -5.49 32.07 -3.21
C GLU A 293 -6.75 32.76 -3.78
N VAL A 294 -6.96 32.58 -5.08
CA VAL A 294 -8.06 33.12 -5.87
C VAL A 294 -9.29 32.23 -5.72
N ASN A 295 -9.14 30.91 -5.84
CA ASN A 295 -10.23 29.93 -5.73
C ASN A 295 -10.31 29.33 -4.33
N GLY A 296 -10.36 30.19 -3.31
CA GLY A 296 -10.49 29.77 -1.91
C GLY A 296 -11.77 28.99 -1.60
N TYR A 297 -11.80 28.37 -0.43
CA TYR A 297 -12.96 27.63 0.04
C TYR A 297 -14.19 28.54 0.17
N THR A 298 -15.32 28.11 -0.39
CA THR A 298 -16.61 28.81 -0.27
C THR A 298 -17.70 27.82 0.09
N GLN A 299 -18.48 28.13 1.14
CA GLN A 299 -19.58 27.27 1.57
C GLN A 299 -20.75 28.08 2.13
N THR A 300 -21.97 27.64 1.83
CA THR A 300 -23.18 28.15 2.48
C THR A 300 -23.49 27.31 3.72
N VAL A 301 -23.65 27.97 4.86
CA VAL A 301 -24.00 27.38 6.15
C VAL A 301 -25.38 27.91 6.57
N THR A 302 -26.29 27.02 6.95
CA THR A 302 -27.56 27.41 7.56
C THR A 302 -27.53 27.21 9.07
N VAL A 303 -27.75 28.29 9.81
CA VAL A 303 -27.90 28.32 11.27
C VAL A 303 -29.37 28.30 11.61
N ARG A 304 -29.83 27.27 12.34
CA ARG A 304 -31.24 27.12 12.72
C ARG A 304 -31.50 27.67 14.12
N GLN A 305 -32.60 28.39 14.27
CA GLN A 305 -33.12 28.80 15.58
C GLN A 305 -33.59 27.56 16.37
N GLN A 306 -33.19 27.44 17.63
CA GLN A 306 -33.72 26.40 18.52
C GLN A 306 -35.00 26.91 19.19
N PHE A 307 -36.12 26.24 18.95
CA PHE A 307 -37.35 26.47 19.71
C PHE A 307 -37.48 25.42 20.81
N GLN A 308 -37.43 25.83 22.07
CA GLN A 308 -37.89 25.00 23.18
C GLN A 308 -39.40 25.20 23.37
N VAL A 309 -40.18 24.18 23.00
CA VAL A 309 -41.62 24.18 23.27
C VAL A 309 -41.85 23.64 24.67
N PHE A 310 -42.20 24.52 25.61
CA PHE A 310 -42.71 24.10 26.92
C PHE A 310 -44.19 23.73 26.77
N LEU A 311 -44.49 22.43 26.76
CA LEU A 311 -45.86 21.95 26.85
C LEU A 311 -46.34 22.08 28.30
N PRO A 312 -47.42 22.84 28.58
CA PRO A 312 -48.00 22.87 29.93
C PRO A 312 -48.57 21.49 30.26
N LEU A 313 -48.18 20.94 31.41
CA LEU A 313 -48.76 19.73 31.97
C LEU A 313 -50.21 20.04 32.39
N VAL A 314 -51.18 19.65 31.57
CA VAL A 314 -52.60 19.69 31.94
C VAL A 314 -52.89 18.45 32.79
N ALA A 315 -52.72 18.58 34.11
CA ALA A 315 -53.26 17.61 35.05
C ALA A 315 -54.78 17.76 35.09
N SER A 316 -55.51 16.73 34.66
CA SER A 316 -56.97 16.66 34.81
C SER A 316 -57.32 16.30 36.26
N PRO A 317 -58.40 16.88 36.83
CA PRO A 317 -58.78 16.72 38.24
C PRO A 317 -59.25 15.32 38.61
#